data_AF-A0A3C1V6Q3-F1
#
_entry.id   AF-A0A3C1V6Q3-F1
#
_cell.length_a   1.000
_cell.length_b   1.000
_cell.length_c   1.000
_cell.angle_alpha   90.00
_cell.angle_beta   90.00
_cell.angle_gamma   90.00
#
_symmetry.space_group_name_H-M   'P 1'
#
loop_
_entity.id
_entity.type
_entity.pdbx_description
1 polymer ?
#
loop_
_entity_poly.entity_id
_entity_poly.type
_entity_poly.pdbx_seq_one_letter_code
_entity_poly.pdbx_strand_id
1 'polypeptide(L)'
;MSFRLSLNEEVAAALNEQIRIESSAAFLYFSMASWASVRGLTGMAKWFRTEAAGELTHMGLFVDYLNDRDCQAKFATIEAPSCEWDNPVVAFDQVRTQEHKLMQRMNDLIDLADKHNDHLTHSFITQFVPQQIADTAEADDVHDRLSLVGGDGHGLILIDQELGRDAEGH
;
A
#
# COMPACT_ATOMS: atom_id res chain seq x y z
N MET A 1 -37.27 -14.22 -2.96
CA MET A 1 -36.30 -14.91 -2.10
C MET A 1 -34.91 -14.53 -2.59
N SER A 2 -34.15 -13.78 -1.79
CA SER A 2 -32.73 -13.56 -2.08
C SER A 2 -31.97 -14.80 -1.62
N PHE A 3 -31.27 -15.47 -2.54
CA PHE A 3 -30.48 -16.67 -2.26
C PHE A 3 -29.02 -16.34 -1.86
N ARG A 4 -28.72 -15.07 -1.59
CA ARG A 4 -27.35 -14.58 -1.41
C ARG A 4 -27.05 -14.31 0.06
N LEU A 5 -25.87 -14.74 0.52
CA LEU A 5 -25.35 -14.43 1.84
C LEU A 5 -25.03 -12.93 1.93
N SER A 6 -25.82 -12.20 2.70
CA SER A 6 -25.60 -10.76 2.95
C SER A 6 -24.29 -10.53 3.70
N LEU A 7 -23.45 -9.63 3.20
CA LEU A 7 -22.25 -9.15 3.90
C LEU A 7 -22.64 -8.38 5.17
N ASN A 8 -21.96 -8.65 6.28
CA ASN A 8 -22.18 -7.92 7.54
C ASN A 8 -21.84 -6.43 7.37
N GLU A 9 -22.64 -5.53 7.94
CA GLU A 9 -22.45 -4.08 7.78
C GLU A 9 -21.13 -3.56 8.37
N GLU A 10 -20.65 -4.15 9.47
CA GLU A 10 -19.35 -3.80 10.09
C GLU A 10 -18.19 -4.21 9.16
N VAL A 11 -18.27 -5.40 8.57
CA VAL A 11 -17.29 -5.88 7.59
C VAL A 11 -17.31 -5.01 6.33
N ALA A 12 -18.50 -4.72 5.78
CA ALA A 12 -18.66 -3.85 4.63
C ALA A 12 -18.08 -2.44 4.88
N ALA A 13 -18.31 -1.87 6.07
CA ALA A 13 -17.76 -0.58 6.44
C ALA A 13 -16.23 -0.60 6.52
N ALA A 14 -15.64 -1.66 7.09
CA ALA A 14 -14.20 -1.83 7.17
C ALA A 14 -13.54 -1.99 5.79
N LEU A 15 -14.17 -2.73 4.86
CA LEU A 15 -13.68 -2.86 3.49
C LEU A 15 -13.75 -1.54 2.71
N ASN A 16 -14.80 -0.73 2.93
CA ASN A 16 -14.87 0.63 2.35
C ASN A 16 -13.78 1.55 2.91
N GLU A 17 -13.45 1.41 4.19
CA GLU A 17 -12.30 2.13 4.77
C GLU A 17 -10.98 1.64 4.17
N GLN A 18 -10.84 0.33 3.90
CA GLN A 18 -9.65 -0.19 3.23
C GLN A 18 -9.50 0.39 1.81
N ILE A 19 -10.58 0.52 1.04
CA ILE A 19 -10.56 1.22 -0.27
C ILE A 19 -9.98 2.64 -0.13
N ARG A 20 -10.39 3.39 0.90
CA ARG A 20 -9.86 4.74 1.16
C ARG A 20 -8.37 4.70 1.50
N ILE A 21 -7.95 3.71 2.29
CA ILE A 21 -6.55 3.52 2.71
C ILE A 21 -5.67 3.22 1.48
N GLU A 22 -6.03 2.25 0.63
CA GLU A 22 -5.24 1.93 -0.57
C GLU A 22 -5.18 3.12 -1.54
N SER A 23 -6.32 3.82 -1.71
CA SER A 23 -6.35 5.03 -2.53
C SER A 23 -5.43 6.13 -1.99
N SER A 24 -5.38 6.27 -0.66
CA SER A 24 -4.51 7.24 0.01
C SER A 24 -3.03 6.86 -0.09
N ALA A 25 -2.71 5.56 -0.01
CA ALA A 25 -1.37 5.02 -0.20
C ALA A 25 -0.88 5.29 -1.64
N ALA A 26 -1.72 5.00 -2.64
CA ALA A 26 -1.42 5.30 -4.04
C ALA A 26 -1.09 6.78 -4.26
N PHE A 27 -1.86 7.70 -3.67
CA PHE A 27 -1.61 9.14 -3.81
C PHE A 27 -0.32 9.56 -3.10
N LEU A 28 -0.03 8.99 -1.93
CA LEU A 28 1.23 9.20 -1.24
C LEU A 28 2.41 8.78 -2.11
N TYR A 29 2.36 7.58 -2.70
CA TYR A 29 3.40 7.07 -3.56
C TYR A 29 3.56 7.89 -4.85
N PHE A 30 2.48 8.36 -5.47
CA PHE A 30 2.61 9.33 -6.58
C PHE A 30 3.28 10.65 -6.15
N SER A 31 2.97 11.14 -4.95
CA SER A 31 3.61 12.34 -4.41
C SER A 31 5.11 12.14 -4.18
N MET A 32 5.49 11.00 -3.59
CA MET A 32 6.89 10.60 -3.40
C MET A 32 7.62 10.42 -4.73
N ALA A 33 6.97 9.80 -5.74
CA ALA A 33 7.52 9.66 -7.08
C ALA A 33 7.82 11.02 -7.73
N SER A 34 6.89 11.98 -7.61
CA SER A 34 7.08 13.35 -8.08
C SER A 34 8.25 14.03 -7.37
N TRP A 35 8.30 13.94 -6.04
CA TRP A 35 9.36 14.52 -5.21
C TRP A 35 10.75 13.96 -5.56
N ALA A 36 10.86 12.64 -5.75
CA ALA A 36 12.09 11.96 -6.13
C ALA A 36 12.53 12.35 -7.55
N SER A 37 11.59 12.42 -8.49
CA SER A 37 11.85 12.72 -9.90
C SER A 37 12.50 14.10 -10.09
N VAL A 38 12.04 15.13 -9.36
CA VAL A 38 12.61 16.49 -9.47
C VAL A 38 13.95 16.65 -8.74
N ARG A 39 14.37 15.62 -8.01
CA ARG A 39 15.66 15.55 -7.29
C ARG A 39 16.70 14.66 -7.97
N GLY A 40 16.36 14.11 -9.14
CA GLY A 40 17.26 13.21 -9.89
C GLY A 40 17.33 11.79 -9.33
N LEU A 41 16.48 11.42 -8.38
CA LEU A 41 16.36 10.08 -7.81
C LEU A 41 15.43 9.23 -8.69
N THR A 42 15.94 8.93 -9.88
CA THR A 42 15.11 8.37 -10.97
C THR A 42 14.62 6.95 -10.70
N GLY A 43 15.42 6.15 -9.99
CA GLY A 43 15.02 4.78 -9.66
C GLY A 43 14.01 4.72 -8.52
N MET A 44 14.19 5.52 -7.46
CA MET A 44 13.16 5.72 -6.43
C MET A 44 11.87 6.24 -7.04
N ALA A 45 11.95 7.23 -7.94
CA ALA A 45 10.78 7.77 -8.62
C ALA A 45 10.04 6.74 -9.48
N LYS A 46 10.73 5.69 -9.94
CA LYS A 46 10.12 4.59 -10.68
C LYS A 46 9.50 3.58 -9.72
N TRP A 47 10.24 3.17 -8.68
CA TRP A 47 9.75 2.30 -7.62
C TRP A 47 8.45 2.82 -7.01
N PHE A 48 8.42 4.09 -6.58
CA PHE A 48 7.20 4.72 -6.05
C PHE A 48 6.03 4.74 -7.05
N ARG A 49 6.27 4.76 -8.37
CA ARG A 49 5.17 4.66 -9.35
C ARG A 49 4.63 3.24 -9.45
N THR A 50 5.49 2.24 -9.30
CA THR A 50 5.10 0.83 -9.25
C THR A 50 4.22 0.60 -8.02
N GLU A 51 4.65 1.05 -6.83
CA GLU A 51 3.86 0.97 -5.60
C GLU A 51 2.50 1.67 -5.76
N ALA A 52 2.50 2.89 -6.31
CA ALA A 52 1.26 3.62 -6.55
C ALA A 52 0.27 2.87 -7.46
N ALA A 53 0.78 2.16 -8.47
CA ALA A 53 -0.04 1.34 -9.36
C ALA A 53 -0.53 0.05 -8.69
N GLY A 54 0.30 -0.56 -7.85
CA GLY A 54 -0.06 -1.71 -7.01
C GLY A 54 -1.24 -1.37 -6.10
N GLU A 55 -1.18 -0.24 -5.40
CA GLU A 55 -2.23 0.18 -4.48
C GLU A 55 -3.55 0.54 -5.17
N LEU A 56 -3.49 1.11 -6.38
CA LEU A 56 -4.69 1.28 -7.20
C LEU A 56 -5.30 -0.06 -7.64
N THR A 57 -4.46 -1.08 -7.87
CA THR A 57 -4.91 -2.43 -8.17
C THR A 57 -5.59 -3.06 -6.95
N HIS A 58 -4.99 -2.93 -5.76
CA HIS A 58 -5.59 -3.39 -4.50
C HIS A 58 -6.95 -2.72 -4.26
N MET A 59 -7.02 -1.38 -4.37
CA MET A 59 -8.26 -0.62 -4.28
C MET A 59 -9.35 -1.19 -5.21
N GLY A 60 -9.00 -1.49 -6.47
CA GLY A 60 -9.91 -2.08 -7.44
C GLY A 60 -10.43 -3.46 -7.00
N LEU A 61 -9.55 -4.33 -6.50
CA LEU A 61 -9.93 -5.65 -6.00
C LEU A 61 -10.91 -5.57 -4.82
N PHE A 62 -10.74 -4.62 -3.90
CA PHE A 62 -11.70 -4.38 -2.81
C PHE A 62 -13.05 -3.87 -3.32
N VAL A 63 -13.06 -2.98 -4.30
CA VAL A 63 -14.30 -2.49 -4.94
C VAL A 63 -15.06 -3.63 -5.59
N ASP A 64 -14.38 -4.45 -6.38
CA ASP A 64 -14.97 -5.58 -7.08
C ASP A 64 -15.50 -6.61 -6.09
N TYR A 65 -14.74 -6.92 -5.04
CA TYR A 65 -15.17 -7.83 -4.00
C TYR A 65 -16.46 -7.38 -3.28
N LEU A 66 -16.55 -6.11 -2.92
CA LEU A 66 -17.78 -5.56 -2.32
C LEU A 66 -18.97 -5.73 -3.27
N ASN A 67 -18.78 -5.39 -4.55
CA ASN A 67 -19.83 -5.49 -5.56
C ASN A 67 -20.27 -6.95 -5.79
N ASP A 68 -19.33 -7.90 -5.83
CA ASP A 68 -19.61 -9.35 -5.95
C ASP A 68 -20.36 -9.90 -4.73
N ARG A 69 -20.22 -9.24 -3.58
CA ARG A 69 -20.97 -9.49 -2.34
C ARG A 69 -22.28 -8.69 -2.24
N ASP A 70 -22.75 -8.09 -3.34
CA ASP A 70 -23.92 -7.21 -3.44
C ASP A 70 -23.87 -5.98 -2.53
N CYS A 71 -22.68 -5.52 -2.20
CA CYS A 71 -22.46 -4.29 -1.46
C CYS A 71 -21.87 -3.24 -2.39
N GLN A 72 -22.57 -2.13 -2.62
CA GLN A 72 -22.01 -1.04 -3.41
C GLN A 72 -20.84 -0.39 -2.64
N ALA A 73 -19.66 -0.38 -3.26
CA ALA A 73 -18.51 0.35 -2.75
C ALA A 73 -18.80 1.85 -2.59
N LYS A 74 -18.29 2.44 -1.51
CA LYS A 74 -18.46 3.84 -1.13
C LYS A 74 -17.10 4.50 -1.00
N PHE A 75 -16.94 5.66 -1.62
CA PHE A 75 -15.68 6.39 -1.62
C PHE A 75 -15.75 7.56 -0.63
N ALA A 76 -14.76 7.62 0.25
CA ALA A 76 -14.57 8.72 1.18
C ALA A 76 -13.60 9.75 0.60
N THR A 77 -13.57 10.94 1.22
CA THR A 77 -12.58 11.97 0.90
C THR A 77 -11.17 11.44 1.18
N ILE A 78 -10.26 11.71 0.25
CA ILE A 78 -8.83 11.43 0.40
C ILE A 78 -8.13 12.76 0.70
N GLU A 79 -7.39 12.80 1.80
CA GLU A 79 -6.58 13.97 2.14
C GLU A 79 -5.37 14.09 1.22
N ALA A 80 -4.92 15.31 0.96
CA ALA A 80 -3.71 15.52 0.18
C ALA A 80 -2.50 14.91 0.92
N PRO A 81 -1.66 14.11 0.26
CA PRO A 81 -0.48 13.54 0.88
C PRO A 81 0.59 14.61 1.13
N SER A 82 1.55 14.31 1.99
CA SER A 82 2.81 15.07 2.06
C SER A 82 3.46 15.17 0.69
N CYS A 83 4.13 16.29 0.41
CA CYS A 83 4.84 16.52 -0.86
C CYS A 83 6.30 16.95 -0.67
N GLU A 84 6.75 17.06 0.58
CA GLU A 84 8.11 17.45 0.93
C GLU A 84 8.67 16.48 1.96
N TRP A 85 9.93 16.10 1.74
CA TRP A 85 10.76 15.30 2.62
C TRP A 85 12.17 15.86 2.56
N ASP A 86 12.83 15.90 3.72
CA ASP A 86 14.16 16.50 3.85
C ASP A 86 15.23 15.71 3.08
N ASN A 87 15.12 14.38 3.10
CA ASN A 87 16.04 13.47 2.42
C ASN A 87 15.37 12.10 2.18
N PRO A 88 16.01 11.19 1.41
CA PRO A 88 15.46 9.87 1.12
C PRO A 88 15.22 8.98 2.34
N VAL A 89 16.01 9.12 3.42
CA VAL A 89 15.79 8.36 4.66
C VAL A 89 14.44 8.72 5.27
N VAL A 90 14.12 10.01 5.35
CA VAL A 90 12.83 10.50 5.87
C VAL A 90 11.67 10.05 4.98
N ALA A 91 11.85 10.04 3.66
CA ALA A 91 10.83 9.53 2.73
C ALA A 91 10.56 8.03 2.97
N PHE A 92 11.60 7.20 3.04
CA PHE A 92 11.46 5.75 3.26
C PHE A 92 11.05 5.39 4.69
N ASP A 93 11.29 6.23 5.69
CA ASP A 93 10.71 6.02 7.03
C ASP A 93 9.18 6.14 7.01
N GLN A 94 8.65 7.06 6.19
CA GLN A 94 7.21 7.16 5.97
C GLN A 94 6.65 5.96 5.20
N VAL A 95 7.36 5.48 4.17
CA VAL A 95 7.01 4.25 3.43
C VAL A 95 6.93 3.08 4.40
N ARG A 96 8.00 2.84 5.17
CA ARG A 96 8.06 1.79 6.18
C ARG A 96 6.90 1.88 7.16
N THR A 97 6.60 3.08 7.65
CA THR A 97 5.48 3.30 8.57
C THR A 97 4.13 2.99 7.92
N GLN A 98 3.96 3.32 6.64
CA GLN A 98 2.75 3.04 5.87
C GLN A 98 2.56 1.52 5.71
N GLU A 99 3.59 0.81 5.26
CA GLU A 99 3.54 -0.64 5.03
C GLU A 99 3.27 -1.44 6.31
N HIS A 100 3.89 -1.08 7.42
CA HIS A 100 3.58 -1.70 8.71
C HIS A 100 2.13 -1.48 9.15
N LYS A 101 1.53 -0.32 8.84
CA LYS A 101 0.12 -0.07 9.12
C LYS A 101 -0.78 -0.92 8.22
N LEU A 102 -0.45 -1.06 6.94
CA LEU A 102 -1.19 -1.92 6.02
C LEU A 102 -1.14 -3.39 6.46
N MET A 103 0.03 -3.88 6.86
CA MET A 103 0.17 -5.22 7.44
C MET A 103 -0.69 -5.41 8.70
N GLN A 104 -0.70 -4.43 9.62
CA GLN A 104 -1.57 -4.50 10.79
C GLN A 104 -3.06 -4.51 10.37
N ARG A 105 -3.44 -3.71 9.38
CA ARG A 105 -4.81 -3.69 8.85
C ARG A 105 -5.25 -5.04 8.27
N MET A 106 -4.36 -5.78 7.62
CA MET A 106 -4.68 -7.13 7.14
C MET A 106 -5.08 -8.05 8.30
N ASN A 107 -4.34 -8.02 9.42
CA ASN A 107 -4.71 -8.78 10.62
C ASN A 107 -6.07 -8.33 11.17
N ASP A 108 -6.29 -7.02 11.29
CA ASP A 108 -7.55 -6.48 11.82
C ASP A 108 -8.77 -6.90 10.95
N LEU A 109 -8.61 -6.92 9.62
CA LEU A 109 -9.66 -7.33 8.69
C LEU A 109 -9.94 -8.84 8.75
N ILE A 110 -8.90 -9.66 8.91
CA ILE A 110 -9.05 -11.11 9.10
C ILE A 110 -9.78 -11.39 10.42
N ASP A 111 -9.36 -10.76 11.52
CA ASP A 111 -10.01 -10.89 12.83
C ASP A 111 -11.48 -10.46 12.78
N LEU A 112 -11.78 -9.38 12.06
CA LEU A 112 -13.16 -8.91 11.88
C LEU A 112 -14.00 -9.88 11.06
N ALA A 113 -13.43 -10.47 10.00
CA ALA A 113 -14.11 -11.50 9.22
C ALA A 113 -14.41 -12.74 10.07
N ASP A 114 -13.45 -13.19 10.87
CA ASP A 114 -13.59 -14.34 11.77
C ASP A 114 -14.61 -14.10 12.88
N LYS A 115 -14.63 -12.90 13.48
CA LYS A 115 -15.65 -12.48 14.45
C LYS A 115 -17.07 -12.67 13.93
N HIS A 116 -17.29 -12.43 12.64
CA HIS A 116 -18.60 -12.55 11.98
C HIS A 116 -18.82 -13.88 11.26
N ASN A 117 -17.88 -14.83 11.37
CA ASN A 117 -17.87 -16.09 10.63
C ASN A 117 -17.96 -15.88 9.09
N ASP A 118 -17.41 -14.78 8.58
CA ASP A 118 -17.36 -14.49 7.15
C ASP A 118 -16.09 -15.09 6.52
N HIS A 119 -16.13 -16.40 6.31
CA HIS A 119 -15.01 -17.15 5.72
C HIS A 119 -14.68 -16.71 4.28
N LEU A 120 -15.64 -16.11 3.56
CA LEU A 120 -15.39 -15.58 2.22
C LEU A 120 -14.55 -14.31 2.30
N THR A 121 -14.84 -13.42 3.25
CA THR A 121 -14.04 -12.21 3.47
C THR A 121 -12.67 -12.59 4.02
N HIS A 122 -12.60 -13.53 4.97
CA HIS A 122 -11.32 -14.07 5.45
C HIS A 122 -10.45 -14.52 4.27
N SER A 123 -10.98 -15.41 3.42
CA SER A 123 -10.21 -15.94 2.28
C SER A 123 -9.80 -14.85 1.30
N PHE A 124 -10.65 -13.84 1.10
CA PHE A 124 -10.35 -12.70 0.25
C PHE A 124 -9.20 -11.86 0.80
N ILE A 125 -9.18 -11.55 2.11
CA ILE A 125 -8.10 -10.76 2.72
C ILE A 125 -6.79 -11.55 2.75
N THR A 126 -6.83 -12.85 3.07
CA THR A 126 -5.64 -13.69 3.18
C THR A 126 -4.85 -13.80 1.86
N GLN A 127 -5.49 -13.54 0.71
CA GLN A 127 -4.79 -13.55 -0.58
C GLN A 127 -3.73 -12.43 -0.71
N PHE A 128 -3.90 -11.31 0.01
CA PHE A 128 -2.99 -10.16 -0.03
C PHE A 128 -1.79 -10.33 0.91
N VAL A 129 -1.90 -11.19 1.92
CA VAL A 129 -0.91 -11.36 2.99
C VAL A 129 0.52 -11.66 2.47
N PRO A 130 0.73 -12.55 1.48
CA PRO A 130 2.08 -12.82 0.99
C PRO A 130 2.75 -11.61 0.36
N GLN A 131 2.00 -10.82 -0.43
CA GLN A 131 2.51 -9.60 -1.06
C GLN A 131 2.81 -8.54 0.01
N GLN A 132 1.88 -8.32 0.93
CA GLN A 132 2.06 -7.36 2.02
C GLN A 132 3.29 -7.66 2.90
N ILE A 133 3.61 -8.95 3.13
CA ILE A 133 4.84 -9.35 3.83
C ILE A 133 6.08 -8.98 3.02
N ALA A 134 6.07 -9.18 1.70
CA ALA A 134 7.17 -8.81 0.82
C ALA A 134 7.38 -7.29 0.80
N ASP A 135 6.30 -6.52 0.61
CA ASP A 135 6.34 -5.06 0.51
C ASP A 135 6.87 -4.42 1.80
N THR A 136 6.42 -4.91 2.96
CA THR A 136 6.92 -4.42 4.26
C THR A 136 8.39 -4.77 4.47
N ALA A 137 8.83 -5.97 4.07
CA ALA A 137 10.22 -6.37 4.18
C ALA A 137 11.15 -5.56 3.25
N GLU A 138 10.67 -5.23 2.04
CA GLU A 138 11.39 -4.37 1.10
C GLU A 138 11.49 -2.94 1.65
N ALA A 139 10.39 -2.39 2.18
CA ALA A 139 10.40 -1.07 2.80
C ALA A 139 11.40 -0.97 3.97
N ASP A 140 11.48 -2.01 4.80
CA ASP A 140 12.49 -2.12 5.87
C ASP A 140 13.92 -2.16 5.32
N ASP A 141 14.20 -3.04 4.36
CA ASP A 141 15.54 -3.18 3.78
C ASP A 141 16.04 -1.86 3.18
N VAL A 142 15.20 -1.20 2.38
CA VAL A 142 15.58 0.03 1.71
C VAL A 142 15.80 1.15 2.72
N HIS A 143 14.92 1.30 3.71
CA HIS A 143 15.11 2.28 4.79
C HIS A 143 16.43 2.04 5.53
N ASP A 144 16.73 0.81 5.90
CA ASP A 144 17.91 0.47 6.70
C ASP A 144 19.20 0.67 5.90
N ARG A 145 19.20 0.34 4.61
CA ARG A 145 20.32 0.60 3.69
C ARG A 145 20.54 2.09 3.47
N LEU A 146 19.48 2.87 3.29
CA LEU A 146 19.58 4.33 3.19
C LEU A 146 20.14 4.92 4.48
N SER A 147 19.68 4.44 5.63
CA SER A 147 20.19 4.84 6.94
C SER A 147 21.67 4.52 7.10
N LEU A 148 22.13 3.36 6.63
CA LEU A 148 23.53 2.94 6.71
C LEU A 148 24.46 3.86 5.89
N VAL A 149 24.00 4.33 4.72
CA VAL A 149 24.78 5.23 3.85
C VAL A 149 24.56 6.71 4.14
N GLY A 150 23.75 7.05 5.15
CA GLY A 150 23.46 8.43 5.55
C GLY A 150 22.51 9.18 4.60
N GLY A 151 21.90 8.48 3.63
CA GLY A 151 21.00 9.09 2.66
C GLY A 151 21.65 10.05 1.67
N ASP A 152 22.97 9.95 1.45
CA ASP A 152 23.71 10.80 0.51
C ASP A 152 24.83 10.06 -0.25
N GLY A 153 25.54 10.81 -1.11
CA GLY A 153 26.76 10.36 -1.75
C GLY A 153 26.60 9.15 -2.69
N HIS A 154 27.68 8.39 -2.85
CA HIS A 154 27.74 7.27 -3.80
C HIS A 154 26.83 6.10 -3.38
N GLY A 155 26.60 5.90 -2.08
CA GLY A 155 25.72 4.86 -1.56
C GLY A 155 24.27 5.07 -1.99
N LEU A 156 23.78 6.32 -1.90
CA LEU A 156 22.46 6.68 -2.40
C LEU A 156 22.28 6.41 -3.89
N ILE A 157 23.27 6.76 -4.72
CA ILE A 157 23.20 6.53 -6.18
C ILE A 157 23.08 5.05 -6.50
N LEU A 158 23.82 4.18 -5.78
CA LEU A 158 23.75 2.75 -5.98
C LEU A 158 22.37 2.18 -5.62
N ILE A 159 21.82 2.59 -4.48
CA ILE A 159 20.47 2.18 -4.03
C ILE A 159 19.41 2.68 -5.02
N ASP A 160 19.47 3.94 -5.45
CA ASP A 160 18.54 4.48 -6.45
C ASP A 160 18.56 3.66 -7.75
N GLN A 161 19.75 3.35 -8.27
CA GLN A 161 19.88 2.54 -9.48
C GLN A 161 19.34 1.12 -9.33
N GLU A 162 19.46 0.52 -8.16
CA GLU A 162 18.91 -0.81 -7.85
C GLU A 162 17.39 -0.81 -7.86
N LEU A 163 16.77 0.11 -7.10
CA LEU A 163 15.32 0.30 -7.09
C LEU A 163 14.75 0.52 -8.49
N GLY A 164 15.46 1.27 -9.32
CA GLY A 164 15.04 1.51 -10.71
C GLY A 164 15.09 0.28 -11.61
N ARG A 165 15.99 -0.68 -11.35
CA ARG A 165 16.08 -1.96 -12.08
C ARG A 165 15.03 -2.94 -11.60
N ASP A 166 14.85 -3.06 -10.30
CA ASP A 166 13.95 -4.08 -9.71
C ASP A 166 12.47 -3.75 -9.97
N ALA A 167 12.16 -2.46 -10.14
CA ALA A 167 10.87 -1.99 -10.62
C ALA A 167 10.55 -2.38 -12.10
N GLU A 168 11.46 -3.02 -12.85
CA GLU A 168 11.17 -3.58 -14.19
C GLU A 168 10.60 -5.00 -14.15
N GLY A 169 10.69 -5.68 -12.99
CA GLY A 169 10.36 -7.10 -12.85
C GLY A 169 8.97 -7.40 -12.28
N HIS A 170 8.21 -6.38 -11.90
CA HIS A 170 6.87 -6.49 -11.30
C HIS A 170 5.79 -6.15 -12.33
#